data_AF-A0A0F8YIW5-F1
#
_entry.id   AF-A0A0F8YIW5-F1
#
_cell.length_a   1.000
_cell.length_b   1.000
_cell.length_c   1.000
_cell.angle_alpha   90.00
_cell.angle_beta   90.00
_cell.angle_gamma   90.00
#
_symmetry.space_group_name_H-M   'P 1'
#
loop_
_entity.id
_entity.type
_entity.pdbx_description
1 polymer ?
#
loop_
_entity_poly.entity_id
_entity_poly.type
_entity_poly.pdbx_seq_one_letter_code
_entity_poly.pdbx_strand_id
1 'polypeptide(L)'
;MIRYCRRALLTVLKVPDTSLADVSEFLENHDYRWGIIREANDEKQTRFWQNFEYEKKAQRGMGFDVSLDGIINRLDQFVSDDIMGNMLGQKELALDFIGLVKNNKILIVNLANIGENRINSLGTLLLTQLLLAGLQKPLDSEKIFIIFSDEFSFYHTPAFNMLKIRFEI
;
A
#
# COMPACT_ATOMS: atom_id res chain seq x y z
N MET A 1 -6.14 11.59 -11.62
CA MET A 1 -6.57 10.83 -10.42
C MET A 1 -5.40 10.07 -9.78
N ILE A 2 -4.85 9.00 -10.39
CA ILE A 2 -3.75 8.19 -9.83
C ILE A 2 -2.48 8.99 -9.48
N ARG A 3 -2.19 10.08 -10.22
CA ARG A 3 -1.07 10.99 -9.98
C ARG A 3 -1.05 11.57 -8.56
N TYR A 4 -2.20 12.00 -8.04
CA TYR A 4 -2.32 12.68 -6.74
C TYR A 4 -2.11 11.71 -5.59
N CYS A 5 -2.78 10.56 -5.63
CA CYS A 5 -2.61 9.50 -4.64
C CYS A 5 -1.14 9.05 -4.56
N ARG A 6 -0.51 8.74 -5.70
CA ARG A 6 0.91 8.35 -5.73
C ARG A 6 1.83 9.42 -5.13
N ARG A 7 1.58 10.70 -5.43
CA ARG A 7 2.40 11.80 -4.91
C ARG A 7 2.19 12.01 -3.42
N ALA A 8 0.95 11.89 -2.93
CA ALA A 8 0.63 11.98 -1.51
C ALA A 8 1.33 10.86 -0.73
N LEU A 9 1.22 9.61 -1.21
CA LEU A 9 1.92 8.46 -0.64
C LEU A 9 3.44 8.70 -0.52
N LEU A 10 4.06 9.17 -1.60
CA LEU A 10 5.50 9.44 -1.63
C LEU A 10 5.93 10.60 -0.73
N THR A 11 5.03 11.53 -0.40
CA THR A 11 5.34 12.64 0.51
C THR A 11 5.11 12.23 1.96
N VAL A 12 3.94 11.66 2.27
CA VAL A 12 3.56 11.22 3.61
C VAL A 12 4.58 10.22 4.13
N LEU A 13 4.82 9.12 3.41
CA LEU A 13 5.73 8.04 3.87
C LEU A 13 7.21 8.42 3.97
N LYS A 14 7.61 9.64 3.61
CA LYS A 14 8.97 10.17 3.84
C LYS A 14 9.12 10.82 5.21
N VAL A 15 8.00 11.23 5.82
CA VAL A 15 7.98 11.95 7.08
C VAL A 15 7.90 10.94 8.23
N PRO A 16 8.77 11.03 9.25
CA PRO A 16 8.69 10.19 10.43
C PRO A 16 7.31 10.27 11.09
N ASP A 17 6.93 9.22 11.82
CA ASP A 17 5.67 9.17 12.57
C ASP A 17 4.38 9.34 11.74
N THR A 18 4.45 9.15 10.43
CA THR A 18 3.27 9.08 9.55
C THR A 18 2.97 7.66 9.12
N SER A 19 1.79 7.45 8.56
CA SER A 19 1.24 6.16 8.17
C SER A 19 0.43 6.29 6.87
N LEU A 20 -0.08 5.16 6.35
CA LEU A 20 -0.95 5.20 5.17
C LEU A 20 -2.30 5.88 5.48
N ALA A 21 -2.75 5.84 6.74
CA ALA A 21 -3.98 6.46 7.18
C ALA A 21 -3.93 8.00 7.09
N ASP A 22 -2.74 8.59 7.18
CA ASP A 22 -2.54 10.05 7.08
C ASP A 22 -2.74 10.60 5.65
N VAL A 23 -2.85 9.72 4.64
CA VAL A 23 -2.97 10.14 3.23
C VAL A 23 -4.30 10.81 2.93
N SER A 24 -5.42 10.37 3.52
CA SER A 24 -6.71 11.03 3.33
C SER A 24 -6.70 12.43 3.94
N GLU A 25 -6.23 12.57 5.19
CA GLU A 25 -6.03 13.85 5.86
C GLU A 25 -5.10 14.78 5.06
N PHE A 26 -4.01 14.25 4.50
CA PHE A 26 -3.11 15.01 3.62
C PHE A 26 -3.79 15.50 2.34
N LEU A 27 -4.70 14.74 1.75
CA LEU A 27 -5.41 15.12 0.52
C LEU A 27 -6.56 16.10 0.78
N GLU A 28 -7.14 16.10 1.98
CA GLU A 28 -8.27 16.95 2.34
C GLU A 28 -7.81 18.26 3.01
N ASN A 29 -7.01 18.14 4.07
CA ASN A 29 -6.61 19.25 4.93
C ASN A 29 -5.38 19.98 4.40
N HIS A 30 -5.59 21.25 4.03
CA HIS A 30 -4.54 22.13 3.52
C HIS A 30 -3.40 22.34 4.54
N ASP A 31 -3.71 22.58 5.80
CA ASP A 31 -2.71 22.95 6.80
C ASP A 31 -1.86 21.76 7.22
N TYR A 32 -2.50 20.59 7.39
CA TYR A 32 -1.80 19.33 7.61
C TYR A 32 -0.86 19.01 6.43
N ARG A 33 -1.36 19.11 5.19
CA ARG A 33 -0.56 18.90 3.98
C ARG A 33 0.71 19.75 3.96
N TRP A 34 0.57 21.04 4.24
CA TRP A 34 1.72 21.96 4.26
C TRP A 34 2.66 21.75 5.44
N GLY A 35 2.17 21.20 6.55
CA GLY A 35 3.02 20.69 7.63
C GLY A 35 3.93 19.56 7.13
N ILE A 36 3.31 18.50 6.58
CA ILE A 36 4.01 17.32 6.06
C ILE A 36 4.97 17.68 4.92
N ILE A 37 4.59 18.56 3.99
CA ILE A 37 5.49 18.99 2.89
C ILE A 37 6.73 19.70 3.42
N ARG A 38 6.57 20.56 4.44
CA ARG A 38 7.69 21.28 5.06
C ARG A 38 8.65 20.30 5.74
N GLU A 39 8.10 19.31 6.43
CA GLU A 39 8.89 18.28 7.12
C GLU A 39 9.58 17.32 6.15
N ALA A 40 8.91 16.93 5.06
CA ALA A 40 9.47 16.06 4.01
C ALA A 40 10.68 16.68 3.29
N ASN A 41 10.85 18.01 3.36
CA ASN A 41 11.97 18.78 2.81
C ASN A 41 12.30 18.42 1.34
N ASP A 42 11.26 18.27 0.50
CA ASP A 42 11.39 17.87 -0.92
C ASP A 42 10.86 18.96 -1.85
N GLU A 43 11.76 19.72 -2.48
CA GLU A 43 11.40 20.81 -3.40
C GLU A 43 10.50 20.36 -4.56
N LYS A 44 10.66 19.12 -5.05
CA LYS A 44 9.83 18.61 -6.16
C LYS A 44 8.40 18.40 -5.69
N GLN A 45 8.22 17.92 -4.47
CA GLN A 45 6.89 17.77 -3.87
C GLN A 45 6.28 19.13 -3.56
N THR A 46 7.06 20.07 -3.02
CA THR A 46 6.61 21.45 -2.80
C THR A 46 6.05 22.07 -4.07
N ARG A 47 6.81 22.07 -5.18
CA ARG A 47 6.34 22.62 -6.46
C ARG A 47 5.10 21.90 -6.98
N PHE A 48 5.04 20.57 -6.84
CA PHE A 48 3.88 19.77 -7.25
C PHE A 48 2.61 20.20 -6.50
N TRP A 49 2.70 20.33 -5.17
CA TRP A 49 1.55 20.69 -4.34
C TRP A 49 1.17 22.17 -4.45
N GLN A 50 2.12 23.08 -4.75
CA GLN A 50 1.78 24.45 -5.17
C GLN A 50 0.94 24.45 -6.44
N ASN A 51 1.37 23.72 -7.48
CA ASN A 51 0.63 23.61 -8.73
C ASN A 51 -0.76 22.99 -8.52
N PHE A 52 -0.86 22.00 -7.63
CA PHE A 52 -2.15 21.43 -7.23
C PHE A 52 -3.11 22.48 -6.67
N GLU A 53 -2.65 23.40 -5.80
CA GLU A 53 -3.51 24.47 -5.27
C GLU A 53 -3.99 25.43 -6.37
N TYR A 54 -3.13 25.75 -7.34
CA TYR A 54 -3.51 26.57 -8.49
C TYR A 54 -4.53 25.84 -9.38
N GLU A 55 -4.29 24.56 -9.70
CA GLU A 55 -5.22 23.72 -10.46
C GLU A 55 -6.58 23.62 -9.75
N LYS A 56 -6.58 23.37 -8.43
CA LYS A 56 -7.80 23.27 -7.59
C LYS A 56 -8.59 24.58 -7.59
N LYS A 57 -7.93 25.74 -7.49
CA LYS A 57 -8.59 27.04 -7.55
C LYS A 57 -9.12 27.36 -8.95
N ALA A 58 -8.38 27.03 -10.00
CA ALA A 58 -8.76 27.29 -11.39
C ALA A 58 -9.92 26.39 -11.88
N GLN A 59 -10.01 25.15 -11.37
CA GLN A 59 -11.01 24.16 -11.78
C GLN A 59 -12.13 23.96 -10.75
N ARG A 60 -12.24 24.87 -9.78
CA ARG A 60 -13.24 24.82 -8.72
C ARG A 60 -14.65 24.80 -9.32
N GLY A 61 -15.44 23.75 -9.04
CA GLY A 61 -16.78 23.57 -9.61
C GLY A 61 -16.84 22.87 -10.97
N MET A 62 -15.72 22.44 -11.57
CA MET A 62 -15.67 21.68 -12.83
C MET A 62 -15.34 20.19 -12.64
N GLY A 63 -15.76 19.57 -11.52
CA GLY A 63 -15.61 18.13 -11.28
C GLY A 63 -14.21 17.67 -10.79
N PHE A 64 -13.28 18.60 -10.56
CA PHE A 64 -11.97 18.31 -9.97
C PHE A 64 -12.11 17.70 -8.56
N ASP A 65 -13.01 18.25 -7.74
CA ASP A 65 -13.27 17.79 -6.38
C ASP A 65 -13.85 16.36 -6.38
N VAL A 66 -14.80 16.06 -7.27
CA VAL A 66 -15.40 14.70 -7.43
C VAL A 66 -14.34 13.62 -7.67
N SER A 67 -13.27 13.97 -8.40
CA SER A 67 -12.19 13.03 -8.68
C SER A 67 -11.24 12.77 -7.50
N LEU A 68 -11.09 13.75 -6.60
CA LEU A 68 -10.31 13.61 -5.37
C LEU A 68 -11.13 12.88 -4.30
N ASP A 69 -12.40 13.24 -4.16
CA ASP A 69 -13.34 12.61 -3.23
C ASP A 69 -13.43 11.09 -3.49
N GLY A 70 -13.39 10.67 -4.77
CA GLY A 70 -13.36 9.25 -5.11
C GLY A 70 -12.12 8.48 -4.61
N ILE A 71 -10.98 9.15 -4.47
CA ILE A 71 -9.76 8.56 -3.86
C ILE A 71 -9.90 8.53 -2.35
N ILE A 72 -10.28 9.67 -1.75
CA ILE A 72 -10.41 9.84 -0.30
C ILE A 72 -11.40 8.81 0.24
N ASN A 73 -12.58 8.69 -0.35
CA ASN A 73 -13.59 7.72 0.04
C ASN A 73 -13.09 6.27 0.01
N ARG A 74 -12.21 5.91 -0.94
CA ARG A 74 -11.62 4.57 -0.97
C ARG A 74 -10.60 4.37 0.14
N LEU A 75 -9.77 5.38 0.41
CA LEU A 75 -8.81 5.35 1.51
C LEU A 75 -9.52 5.26 2.85
N ASP A 76 -10.57 6.06 3.05
CA ASP A 76 -11.35 6.06 4.30
C ASP A 76 -12.08 4.72 4.50
N GLN A 77 -12.56 4.08 3.44
CA GLN A 77 -13.10 2.72 3.53
C GLN A 77 -12.05 1.70 4.01
N PHE A 78 -10.79 1.85 3.63
CA PHE A 78 -9.71 1.00 4.14
C PHE A 78 -9.34 1.33 5.59
N VAL A 79 -9.34 2.61 5.97
CA VAL A 79 -8.97 3.04 7.33
C VAL A 79 -10.08 2.75 8.35
N SER A 80 -11.35 2.82 7.93
CA SER A 80 -12.51 2.63 8.79
C SER A 80 -12.76 1.18 9.19
N ASP A 81 -12.11 0.21 8.54
CA ASP A 81 -12.15 -1.19 8.96
C ASP A 81 -11.11 -1.41 10.07
N ASP A 82 -11.51 -1.94 11.22
CA ASP A 82 -10.63 -2.06 12.39
C ASP A 82 -9.34 -2.83 12.10
N ILE A 83 -9.40 -3.89 11.27
CA ILE A 83 -8.22 -4.70 10.97
C ILE A 83 -7.32 -3.95 9.99
N MET A 84 -7.89 -3.45 8.90
CA MET A 84 -7.12 -2.74 7.89
C MET A 84 -6.58 -1.40 8.42
N GLY A 85 -7.39 -0.62 9.14
CA GLY A 85 -6.97 0.61 9.81
C GLY A 85 -5.82 0.38 10.78
N ASN A 86 -5.88 -0.68 11.60
CA ASN A 86 -4.78 -1.04 12.49
C ASN A 86 -3.50 -1.47 11.76
N MET A 87 -3.60 -2.07 10.58
CA MET A 87 -2.45 -2.42 9.75
C MET A 87 -1.87 -1.21 9.01
N LEU A 88 -2.74 -0.34 8.49
CA LEU A 88 -2.37 0.80 7.67
C LEU A 88 -1.93 2.03 8.48
N GLY A 89 -2.38 2.13 9.74
CA GLY A 89 -1.99 3.15 10.70
C GLY A 89 -0.67 2.87 11.43
N GLN A 90 0.01 1.75 11.13
CA GLN A 90 1.30 1.44 11.73
C GLN A 90 2.38 2.36 11.19
N LYS A 91 3.05 3.06 12.11
CA LYS A 91 4.18 3.96 11.80
C LYS A 91 5.49 3.19 11.63
N GLU A 92 5.60 2.03 12.27
CA GLU A 92 6.75 1.13 12.15
C GLU A 92 6.40 -0.08 11.30
N LEU A 93 7.39 -0.57 10.54
CA LEU A 93 7.24 -1.77 9.73
C LEU A 93 7.16 -3.01 10.65
N ALA A 94 5.95 -3.54 10.88
CA ALA A 94 5.77 -4.72 11.72
C ALA A 94 6.28 -6.03 11.08
N LEU A 95 6.35 -6.10 9.74
CA LEU A 95 6.70 -7.32 9.01
C LEU A 95 7.63 -7.07 7.82
N ASP A 96 8.84 -7.62 7.88
CA ASP A 96 9.83 -7.58 6.80
C ASP A 96 9.82 -8.89 5.98
N PHE A 97 9.08 -8.88 4.86
CA PHE A 97 8.99 -10.02 3.95
C PHE A 97 10.32 -10.40 3.30
N ILE A 98 11.17 -9.42 2.99
CA ILE A 98 12.48 -9.69 2.38
C ILE A 98 13.36 -10.41 3.40
N GLY A 99 13.38 -9.92 4.64
CA GLY A 99 14.06 -10.58 5.76
C GLY A 99 13.51 -11.97 6.06
N LEU A 100 12.20 -12.19 5.93
CA LEU A 100 11.60 -13.53 6.08
C LEU A 100 12.16 -14.51 5.04
N VAL A 101 12.13 -14.14 3.75
CA VAL A 101 12.62 -14.97 2.65
C VAL A 101 14.14 -15.18 2.74
N LYS A 102 14.91 -14.13 3.02
CA LYS A 102 16.38 -14.18 3.11
C LYS A 102 16.85 -15.10 4.24
N ASN A 103 16.15 -15.08 5.37
CA ASN A 103 16.53 -15.84 6.56
C ASN A 103 15.80 -17.19 6.68
N ASN A 104 15.05 -17.62 5.65
CA ASN A 104 14.24 -18.85 5.67
C ASN A 104 13.32 -18.94 6.92
N LYS A 105 12.71 -17.83 7.31
CA LYS A 105 11.76 -17.82 8.44
C LYS A 105 10.43 -18.42 8.01
N ILE A 106 9.72 -19.01 8.98
CA ILE A 106 8.36 -19.51 8.78
C ILE A 106 7.38 -18.40 9.15
N LEU A 107 6.46 -18.08 8.23
CA LEU A 107 5.34 -17.17 8.46
C LEU A 107 4.04 -17.97 8.42
N ILE A 108 3.25 -17.90 9.50
CA ILE A 108 1.91 -18.49 9.57
C ILE A 108 0.92 -17.33 9.59
N VAL A 109 -0.02 -17.34 8.65
CA VAL A 109 -1.07 -16.32 8.54
C VAL A 109 -2.42 -17.01 8.70
N ASN A 110 -3.23 -16.51 9.63
CA ASN A 110 -4.62 -16.95 9.79
C ASN A 110 -5.57 -15.85 9.30
N LEU A 111 -6.31 -16.14 8.22
CA LEU A 111 -7.29 -15.22 7.62
C LEU A 111 -8.75 -15.59 7.94
N ALA A 112 -9.01 -16.68 8.67
CA ALA A 112 -10.35 -17.26 8.82
C ALA A 112 -11.40 -16.31 9.43
N ASN A 113 -10.98 -15.39 10.31
CA ASN A 113 -11.90 -14.51 11.06
C ASN A 113 -12.07 -13.12 10.43
N ILE A 114 -11.59 -12.91 9.22
CA ILE A 114 -11.51 -11.57 8.63
C ILE A 114 -12.70 -11.31 7.70
N GLY A 115 -13.53 -12.30 7.34
CA GLY A 115 -14.72 -12.13 6.49
C GLY A 115 -14.40 -11.99 4.99
N GLU A 116 -15.29 -12.52 4.15
CA GLU A 116 -14.99 -12.94 2.76
C GLU A 116 -14.40 -11.85 1.85
N ASN A 117 -14.99 -10.65 1.81
CA ASN A 117 -14.47 -9.55 0.99
C ASN A 117 -13.09 -9.04 1.43
N ARG A 118 -12.79 -9.10 2.74
CA ARG A 118 -11.53 -8.61 3.32
C ARG A 118 -10.41 -9.63 3.21
N ILE A 119 -10.77 -10.90 3.36
CA ILE A 119 -9.90 -12.05 3.13
C ILE A 119 -9.26 -11.94 1.74
N ASN A 120 -10.03 -11.64 0.70
CA ASN A 120 -9.51 -11.51 -0.66
C ASN A 120 -8.43 -10.41 -0.77
N SER A 121 -8.74 -9.18 -0.34
CA SER A 121 -7.80 -8.05 -0.49
C SER A 121 -6.51 -8.24 0.32
N LEU A 122 -6.64 -8.68 1.59
CA LEU A 122 -5.49 -8.89 2.47
C LEU A 122 -4.64 -10.09 2.03
N GLY A 123 -5.28 -11.22 1.70
CA GLY A 123 -4.58 -12.40 1.18
C GLY A 123 -3.85 -12.09 -0.13
N THR A 124 -4.50 -11.36 -1.04
CA THR A 124 -3.89 -10.89 -2.29
C THR A 124 -2.65 -10.03 -2.03
N LEU A 125 -2.73 -9.07 -1.11
CA LEU A 125 -1.60 -8.21 -0.74
C LEU A 125 -0.45 -9.03 -0.13
N LEU A 126 -0.76 -9.91 0.82
CA LEU A 126 0.24 -10.76 1.49
C LEU A 126 0.96 -11.67 0.51
N LEU A 127 0.22 -12.40 -0.33
CA LEU A 127 0.82 -13.28 -1.33
C LEU A 127 1.64 -12.47 -2.36
N THR A 128 1.18 -11.27 -2.75
CA THR A 128 1.94 -10.40 -3.65
C THR A 128 3.24 -9.93 -3.02
N GLN A 129 3.25 -9.54 -1.74
CA GLN A 129 4.47 -9.15 -1.03
C GLN A 129 5.46 -10.32 -0.88
N LEU A 130 4.96 -11.52 -0.57
CA LEU A 130 5.76 -12.73 -0.51
C LEU A 130 6.36 -13.09 -1.88
N LEU A 131 5.59 -12.95 -2.95
CA LEU A 131 6.06 -13.14 -4.32
C LEU A 131 7.17 -12.14 -4.66
N LEU A 132 6.97 -10.85 -4.39
CA LEU A 132 7.97 -9.80 -4.65
C LEU A 132 9.25 -10.03 -3.84
N ALA A 133 9.14 -10.44 -2.57
CA ALA A 133 10.29 -10.81 -1.75
C ALA A 133 11.02 -12.04 -2.32
N GLY A 134 10.28 -13.02 -2.84
CA GLY A 134 10.82 -14.18 -3.54
C GLY A 134 11.57 -13.82 -4.83
N LEU A 135 11.04 -12.88 -5.63
CA LEU A 135 11.67 -12.42 -6.88
C LEU A 135 12.98 -11.65 -6.65
N GLN A 136 13.17 -11.05 -5.49
CA GLN A 136 14.43 -10.37 -5.13
C GLN A 136 15.55 -11.35 -4.74
N LYS A 137 15.25 -12.65 -4.67
CA LYS A 137 16.22 -13.68 -4.35
C LYS A 137 17.25 -13.84 -5.49
N PRO A 138 18.55 -13.97 -5.18
CA PRO A 138 19.56 -14.27 -6.20
C PRO A 138 19.25 -15.58 -6.91
N LEU A 139 19.46 -15.63 -8.24
CA LEU A 139 19.20 -16.81 -9.07
C LEU A 139 20.02 -18.04 -8.63
N ASP A 140 21.21 -17.82 -8.07
CA ASP A 140 22.11 -18.89 -7.59
C ASP A 140 21.80 -19.39 -6.17
N SER A 141 20.71 -18.92 -5.55
CA SER A 141 20.35 -19.39 -4.22
C SER A 141 19.67 -20.76 -4.28
N GLU A 142 20.36 -21.79 -3.81
CA GLU A 142 19.83 -23.17 -3.67
C GLU A 142 18.63 -23.27 -2.71
N LYS A 143 18.44 -22.30 -1.82
CA LYS A 143 17.32 -22.30 -0.86
C LYS A 143 16.00 -22.13 -1.60
N ILE A 144 15.04 -23.03 -1.40
CA ILE A 144 13.69 -22.91 -1.97
C ILE A 144 12.79 -22.14 -0.98
N PHE A 145 11.98 -21.21 -1.48
CA PHE A 145 10.93 -20.55 -0.70
C PHE A 145 9.58 -21.10 -1.16
N ILE A 146 8.83 -21.71 -0.24
CA ILE A 146 7.57 -22.39 -0.55
C ILE A 146 6.42 -21.60 0.11
N ILE A 147 5.35 -21.38 -0.65
CA ILE A 147 4.13 -20.77 -0.16
C ILE A 147 3.03 -21.83 -0.25
N PHE A 148 2.40 -22.11 0.89
CA PHE A 148 1.21 -22.94 0.97
C PHE A 148 0.00 -22.04 1.21
N SER A 149 -1.06 -22.23 0.41
CA SER A 149 -2.32 -21.48 0.51
C SER A 149 -3.45 -22.47 0.26
N ASP A 150 -4.37 -22.61 1.22
CA ASP A 150 -5.57 -23.45 1.08
C ASP A 150 -6.58 -22.83 0.12
N GLU A 151 -6.77 -21.51 0.20
CA GLU A 151 -7.78 -20.76 -0.54
C GLU A 151 -7.17 -19.95 -1.70
N PHE A 152 -6.22 -20.53 -2.43
CA PHE A 152 -5.43 -19.81 -3.46
C PHE A 152 -6.28 -19.15 -4.56
N SER A 153 -7.42 -19.73 -4.91
CA SER A 153 -8.37 -19.19 -5.89
C SER A 153 -8.91 -17.81 -5.49
N PHE A 154 -9.05 -17.54 -4.19
CA PHE A 154 -9.56 -16.27 -3.68
C PHE A 154 -8.53 -15.14 -3.75
N TYR A 155 -7.24 -15.44 -3.92
CA TYR A 155 -6.16 -14.45 -3.78
C TYR A 155 -5.32 -14.25 -5.05
N HIS A 156 -5.66 -14.95 -6.14
CA HIS A 156 -4.81 -15.02 -7.32
C HIS A 156 -4.76 -13.67 -8.07
N THR A 157 -3.55 -13.13 -8.24
CA THR A 157 -3.28 -12.00 -9.15
C THR A 157 -2.64 -12.45 -10.46
N PRO A 158 -2.75 -11.67 -11.55
CA PRO A 158 -2.00 -11.95 -12.78
C PRO A 158 -0.47 -12.07 -12.59
N ALA A 159 0.08 -11.48 -11.52
CA ALA A 159 1.51 -11.56 -11.22
C ALA A 159 1.97 -13.01 -10.90
N PHE A 160 1.08 -13.88 -10.43
CA PHE A 160 1.40 -15.29 -10.17
C PHE A 160 1.70 -16.07 -11.45
N ASN A 161 1.23 -15.62 -12.61
CA ASN A 161 1.58 -16.24 -13.89
C ASN A 161 3.08 -16.15 -14.22
N MET A 162 3.84 -15.28 -13.52
CA MET A 162 5.29 -15.19 -13.64
C MET A 162 6.03 -16.29 -12.87
N LEU A 163 5.37 -16.99 -11.94
CA LEU A 163 5.94 -18.14 -11.26
C LEU A 163 5.91 -19.35 -12.18
N LYS A 164 7.05 -20.02 -12.31
CA LYS A 164 7.07 -21.41 -12.81
C LYS A 164 6.50 -22.30 -11.72
N ILE A 165 5.20 -22.54 -11.77
CA ILE A 165 4.53 -23.46 -10.86
C ILE A 165 4.98 -24.88 -11.23
N ARG A 166 5.85 -25.47 -10.40
CA ARG A 166 6.17 -26.89 -10.45
C ARG A 166 5.30 -27.58 -9.40
N PHE A 167 4.22 -28.22 -9.85
CA PHE A 167 3.45 -29.10 -8.98
C PHE A 167 4.28 -30.38 -8.78
N GLU A 168 4.75 -30.61 -7.57
CA GLU A 168 5.08 -31.96 -7.12
C GLU A 168 3.87 -32.46 -6.32
N ILE A 169 3.19 -33.47 -6.89
CA ILE A 169 2.17 -34.27 -6.22
C ILE A 169 2.88 -35.49 -5.64
#